data_AF-A0A1B6PG79-F1
#
_entry.id   AF-A0A1B6PG79-F1
#
_cell.length_a   1.000
_cell.length_b   1.000
_cell.length_c   1.000
_cell.angle_alpha   90.00
_cell.angle_beta   90.00
_cell.angle_gamma   90.00
#
_symmetry.space_group_name_H-M   'P 1'
#
loop_
_entity.id
_entity.type
_entity.pdbx_description
1 polymer ?
#
loop_
_entity_poly.entity_id
_entity_poly.type
_entity_poly.pdbx_seq_one_letter_code
_entity_poly.pdbx_strand_id
1 'polypeptide(L)'
;MLSIMPCSMIPKIIKTGFAAIHLIYFFTAGPDEVKCWQIRRQTKAPQAAGAIHTDFERGFICADVMKFEDLKELGSESAVKAAGKYKQEGKTYVVQDGDIIFFKFNVSGGGKK
;
A
#
# COMPACT_ATOMS: atom_id res chain seq x y z
N MET A 1 33.74 -12.65 -21.48
CA MET A 1 32.50 -13.31 -21.93
C MET A 1 31.54 -13.32 -20.74
N LEU A 2 30.67 -12.31 -20.63
CA LEU A 2 29.67 -12.27 -19.55
C LEU A 2 28.58 -13.29 -19.88
N SER A 3 28.54 -14.37 -19.12
CA SER A 3 27.50 -15.38 -19.18
C SER A 3 26.19 -14.77 -18.71
N ILE A 4 25.33 -14.38 -19.64
CA ILE A 4 23.94 -14.02 -19.35
C ILE A 4 23.23 -15.33 -18.99
N MET A 5 23.06 -15.62 -17.71
CA MET A 5 22.18 -16.72 -17.30
C MET A 5 20.76 -16.38 -17.76
N PRO A 6 20.08 -17.27 -18.51
CA PRO A 6 18.68 -17.05 -18.87
C PRO A 6 17.85 -17.03 -17.59
N CYS A 7 17.31 -15.86 -17.24
CA CYS A 7 16.38 -15.72 -16.13
C CYS A 7 15.01 -16.30 -16.52
N SER A 8 14.35 -16.98 -15.57
CA SER A 8 13.02 -17.56 -15.79
C SER A 8 12.02 -16.48 -16.20
N MET A 9 11.15 -16.81 -17.16
CA MET A 9 10.08 -15.90 -17.64
C MET A 9 8.82 -15.93 -16.76
N ILE A 10 8.71 -16.91 -15.85
CA ILE A 10 7.55 -17.08 -14.96
C ILE A 10 7.23 -15.79 -14.17
N PRO A 11 8.19 -15.07 -13.57
CA PRO A 11 7.91 -13.81 -12.87
C PRO A 11 7.28 -12.75 -13.77
N LYS A 12 7.68 -12.68 -15.04
CA LYS A 12 7.10 -11.74 -16.02
C LYS A 12 5.66 -12.13 -16.34
N ILE A 13 5.38 -13.42 -16.55
CA ILE A 13 4.04 -13.93 -16.85
C ILE A 13 3.08 -13.61 -15.69
N ILE A 14 3.47 -13.89 -14.45
CA ILE A 14 2.65 -13.62 -13.26
C ILE A 14 2.34 -12.12 -13.14
N LYS A 15 3.36 -11.25 -13.23
CA LYS A 15 3.17 -9.79 -13.13
C LYS A 15 2.29 -9.25 -14.26
N THR A 16 2.48 -9.77 -15.48
CA THR A 16 1.70 -9.36 -16.65
C THR A 16 0.25 -9.78 -16.50
N GLY A 17 -0.02 -11.02 -16.07
CA GLY A 17 -1.37 -11.50 -15.80
C GLY A 17 -2.08 -10.69 -14.72
N PHE A 18 -1.39 -10.41 -13.60
CA PHE A 18 -1.91 -9.59 -12.50
C PHE A 18 -2.30 -8.17 -12.96
N ALA A 19 -1.41 -7.51 -13.73
CA ALA A 19 -1.69 -6.20 -14.28
C ALA A 19 -2.80 -6.20 -15.34
N ALA A 20 -2.86 -7.25 -16.18
CA ALA A 20 -3.87 -7.39 -17.24
C ALA A 20 -5.30 -7.48 -16.68
N ILE A 21 -5.47 -8.05 -15.48
CA ILE A 21 -6.75 -8.06 -14.78
C ILE A 21 -6.94 -6.82 -13.87
N HIS A 22 -6.21 -5.73 -14.12
CA HIS A 22 -6.35 -4.45 -13.40
C HIS A 22 -6.19 -4.54 -11.87
N LEU A 23 -5.40 -5.49 -11.38
CA LEU A 23 -4.98 -5.50 -9.99
C LEU A 23 -3.72 -4.65 -9.82
N ILE A 24 -3.64 -4.00 -8.66
CA ILE A 24 -2.46 -3.33 -8.12
C ILE A 24 -2.32 -3.77 -6.67
N TYR A 25 -1.25 -3.35 -6.00
CA TYR A 25 -1.12 -3.57 -4.56
C TYR A 25 -0.51 -2.37 -3.85
N PHE A 26 -0.81 -2.28 -2.56
CA PHE A 26 -0.11 -1.41 -1.63
C PHE A 26 0.54 -2.26 -0.53
N PHE A 27 1.43 -1.65 0.24
CA PHE A 27 2.14 -2.29 1.32
C PHE A 27 1.73 -1.73 2.68
N THR A 28 1.64 -2.61 3.66
CA THR A 28 1.83 -2.24 5.06
C THR A 28 3.23 -2.70 5.45
N ALA A 29 4.02 -1.82 6.07
CA ALA A 29 5.38 -2.13 6.50
C ALA A 29 5.58 -1.67 7.94
N GLY A 30 6.02 -2.59 8.80
CA GLY A 30 6.38 -2.34 10.18
C GLY A 30 7.48 -3.30 10.63
N PRO A 31 7.93 -3.21 11.90
CA PRO A 31 8.96 -4.10 12.43
C PRO A 31 8.51 -5.58 12.46
N ASP A 32 7.22 -5.82 12.63
CA ASP A 32 6.65 -7.16 12.79
C ASP A 32 6.29 -7.82 11.45
N GLU A 33 5.73 -7.05 10.52
CA GLU A 33 5.23 -7.56 9.24
C GLU A 33 5.45 -6.55 8.11
N VAL A 34 5.84 -7.09 6.95
CA VAL A 34 5.71 -6.42 5.66
C VAL A 34 4.77 -7.24 4.80
N LYS A 35 3.67 -6.63 4.37
CA LYS A 35 2.62 -7.33 3.62
C LYS A 35 2.15 -6.54 2.42
N CYS A 36 1.88 -7.29 1.34
CA CYS A 36 1.29 -6.81 0.11
C CYS A 36 -0.22 -7.06 0.13
N TRP A 37 -1.00 -6.00 -0.13
CA TRP A 37 -2.45 -6.04 -0.16
C TRP A 37 -2.95 -5.76 -1.57
N GLN A 38 -3.50 -6.78 -2.21
CA GLN A 38 -4.06 -6.67 -3.56
C GLN A 38 -5.39 -5.93 -3.56
N ILE A 39 -5.53 -4.96 -4.46
CA ILE A 39 -6.76 -4.18 -4.68
C ILE A 39 -6.97 -3.98 -6.18
N ARG A 40 -8.18 -3.58 -6.58
CA ARG A 40 -8.41 -3.15 -7.96
C ARG A 40 -7.81 -1.76 -8.17
N ARG A 41 -7.35 -1.49 -9.39
CA ARG A 41 -7.02 -0.12 -9.81
C ARG A 41 -8.22 0.79 -9.57
N GLN A 42 -7.97 2.05 -9.20
CA GLN A 42 -8.99 3.06 -8.84
C GLN A 42 -9.67 2.85 -7.47
N THR A 43 -9.27 1.85 -6.67
CA THR A 43 -9.72 1.71 -5.28
C THR A 43 -9.25 2.92 -4.45
N LYS A 44 -10.16 3.55 -3.70
CA LYS A 44 -9.84 4.67 -2.83
C LYS A 44 -9.36 4.19 -1.45
N ALA A 45 -8.71 5.09 -0.70
CA ALA A 45 -8.08 4.78 0.57
C ALA A 45 -8.99 4.06 1.59
N PRO A 46 -10.27 4.44 1.80
CA PRO A 46 -11.13 3.72 2.75
C PRO A 46 -11.38 2.26 2.35
N GLN A 47 -11.66 2.01 1.06
CA GLN A 47 -11.88 0.65 0.53
C GLN A 47 -10.59 -0.18 0.59
N ALA A 48 -9.43 0.44 0.35
CA ALA A 48 -8.14 -0.21 0.50
C ALA A 48 -7.88 -0.61 1.96
N ALA A 49 -8.25 0.24 2.92
CA ALA A 49 -8.22 -0.11 4.34
C ALA A 49 -9.18 -1.27 4.68
N GLY A 50 -10.35 -1.31 4.02
CA GLY A 50 -11.33 -2.40 4.11
C GLY A 50 -10.79 -3.77 3.71
N ALA A 51 -9.81 -3.83 2.80
CA ALA A 51 -9.14 -5.06 2.43
C ALA A 51 -8.32 -5.68 3.57
N ILE A 52 -7.91 -4.86 4.56
CA ILE A 52 -7.25 -5.31 5.79
C ILE A 52 -8.31 -5.78 6.79
N HIS A 53 -9.29 -4.91 7.06
CA HIS A 53 -10.41 -5.22 7.94
C HIS A 53 -11.60 -4.28 7.68
N THR A 54 -12.82 -4.78 7.75
CA THR A 54 -14.03 -3.98 7.45
C THR A 54 -14.23 -2.79 8.41
N ASP A 55 -13.78 -2.90 9.66
CA ASP A 55 -13.83 -1.78 10.61
C ASP A 55 -12.87 -0.64 10.27
N PHE A 56 -11.79 -0.90 9.53
CA PHE A 56 -10.87 0.16 9.11
C PHE A 56 -11.53 1.03 8.04
N GLU A 57 -12.31 0.41 7.14
CA GLU A 57 -13.10 1.16 6.14
C GLU A 57 -14.19 2.00 6.82
N ARG A 58 -14.94 1.41 7.76
CA ARG A 58 -16.00 2.11 8.50
C ARG A 58 -15.46 3.25 9.35
N GLY A 59 -14.36 3.01 10.06
CA GLY A 59 -13.72 3.94 10.98
C GLY A 59 -12.68 4.85 10.33
N PHE A 60 -12.53 4.83 8.99
CA PHE A 60 -11.45 5.51 8.29
C PHE A 60 -11.39 7.01 8.61
N ILE A 61 -10.23 7.47 9.07
CA ILE A 61 -9.92 8.88 9.28
C ILE A 61 -9.08 9.39 8.11
N CYS A 62 -7.91 8.79 7.89
CA CYS A 62 -6.99 9.13 6.81
C CYS A 62 -6.00 7.99 6.55
N ALA A 63 -5.29 8.09 5.43
CA ALA A 63 -4.17 7.22 5.09
C ALA A 63 -2.88 8.04 5.12
N ASP A 64 -1.93 7.66 5.95
CA ASP A 64 -0.58 8.17 5.85
C ASP A 64 0.16 7.36 4.77
N VAL A 65 0.58 8.02 3.69
CA VAL A 65 1.11 7.40 2.49
C VAL A 65 2.54 7.88 2.24
N MET A 66 3.43 6.93 1.97
CA MET A 66 4.75 7.18 1.38
C MET A 66 4.94 6.35 0.13
N LYS A 67 5.65 6.90 -0.87
CA LYS A 67 6.01 6.16 -2.07
C LYS A 67 7.23 5.28 -1.79
N PHE A 68 7.25 4.09 -2.39
CA PHE A 68 8.38 3.18 -2.26
C PHE A 68 9.68 3.81 -2.76
N GLU A 69 9.62 4.58 -3.84
CA GLU A 69 10.77 5.28 -4.42
C GLU A 69 11.39 6.26 -3.42
N ASP A 70 10.56 7.00 -2.70
CA ASP A 70 11.01 7.95 -1.69
C ASP A 70 11.65 7.25 -0.49
N LEU A 71 11.07 6.14 -0.03
CA LEU A 71 11.66 5.33 1.04
C LEU A 71 13.01 4.75 0.63
N LYS A 72 13.12 4.25 -0.61
CA LYS A 72 14.36 3.70 -1.15
C LYS A 72 15.45 4.77 -1.29
N GLU A 73 15.09 5.97 -1.74
CA GLU A 73 16.02 7.09 -1.92
C GLU A 73 16.52 7.64 -0.57
N LEU A 74 15.61 7.83 0.39
CA LEU A 74 15.90 8.49 1.67
C LEU A 74 16.30 7.50 2.78
N GLY A 75 16.11 6.20 2.56
CA GLY A 75 16.59 5.10 3.40
C GLY A 75 15.77 4.80 4.66
N SER A 76 14.93 5.72 5.13
CA SER A 76 14.08 5.48 6.31
C SER A 76 12.78 6.30 6.29
N GLU A 77 11.75 5.80 6.98
CA GLU A 77 10.47 6.50 7.14
C GLU A 77 10.66 7.87 7.83
N SER A 78 11.56 7.96 8.81
CA SER A 78 11.89 9.23 9.49
C SER A 78 12.45 10.26 8.51
N ALA A 79 13.34 9.85 7.61
CA ALA A 79 13.89 10.73 6.58
C ALA A 79 12.82 11.15 5.56
N VAL A 80 11.92 10.24 5.16
CA VAL A 80 10.78 10.54 4.28
C VAL A 80 9.85 11.58 4.92
N LYS A 81 9.56 11.44 6.22
CA LYS A 81 8.78 12.42 7.00
C LYS A 81 9.48 13.77 7.07
N ALA A 82 10.78 13.79 7.40
CA ALA A 82 11.57 15.02 7.46
C ALA A 82 11.65 15.76 6.12
N ALA A 83 11.63 15.03 5.00
CA ALA A 83 11.59 15.57 3.65
C ALA A 83 10.19 16.02 3.19
N GLY A 84 9.15 15.89 4.03
CA GLY A 84 7.77 16.27 3.68
C GLY A 84 7.11 15.38 2.63
N LYS A 85 7.67 14.19 2.38
CA LYS A 85 7.15 13.23 1.39
C LYS A 85 6.19 12.19 1.99
N TYR A 86 6.01 12.22 3.30
CA TYR A 86 5.04 11.41 4.03
C TYR A 86 3.70 12.14 4.08
N LYS A 87 2.77 11.79 3.18
CA LYS A 87 1.54 12.56 2.94
C LYS A 87 0.36 11.98 3.70
N GLN A 88 -0.48 12.84 4.23
CA GLN A 88 -1.74 12.45 4.84
C GLN A 88 -2.87 12.62 3.83
N GLU A 89 -3.42 11.50 3.38
CA GLU A 89 -4.40 11.42 2.31
C GLU A 89 -5.81 11.13 2.84
N GLY A 90 -6.80 11.78 2.21
CA GLY A 90 -8.21 11.72 2.62
C GLY A 90 -9.01 10.61 1.96
N LYS A 91 -10.33 10.62 2.18
CA LYS A 91 -11.27 9.60 1.68
C LYS A 91 -11.34 9.51 0.14
N THR A 92 -10.97 10.57 -0.56
CA THR A 92 -11.01 10.65 -2.03
C THR A 92 -9.72 10.18 -2.69
N TYR A 93 -8.65 9.96 -1.92
CA TYR A 93 -7.37 9.52 -2.46
C TYR A 93 -7.51 8.16 -3.13
N VAL A 94 -7.05 8.07 -4.36
CA VAL A 94 -6.95 6.83 -5.11
C VAL A 94 -5.58 6.22 -4.84
N VAL A 95 -5.58 5.03 -4.24
CA VAL A 95 -4.35 4.31 -3.91
C VAL A 95 -3.56 3.99 -5.18
N GLN A 96 -2.26 4.26 -5.14
CA GLN A 96 -1.35 3.99 -6.25
C GLN A 96 -0.61 2.68 -6.00
N ASP A 97 -0.18 2.04 -7.09
CA ASP A 97 0.60 0.80 -7.02
C ASP A 97 1.93 1.05 -6.29
N GLY A 98 2.25 0.18 -5.33
CA GLY A 98 3.47 0.28 -4.53
C GLY A 98 3.43 1.31 -3.39
N ASP A 99 2.30 1.98 -3.16
CA ASP A 99 2.14 2.84 -1.98
C ASP A 99 2.43 2.06 -0.70
N ILE A 100 3.15 2.66 0.23
CA ILE A 100 3.30 2.13 1.59
C ILE A 100 2.40 2.96 2.49
N ILE A 101 1.44 2.32 3.15
CA ILE A 101 0.31 2.98 3.78
C ILE A 101 0.18 2.56 5.25
N PHE A 102 0.00 3.56 6.10
CA PHE A 102 -0.48 3.40 7.47
C PHE A 102 -1.87 4.03 7.60
N PHE A 103 -2.89 3.23 7.90
CA PHE A 103 -4.27 3.73 8.02
C PHE A 103 -4.57 4.19 9.44
N LYS A 104 -5.04 5.42 9.59
CA LYS A 104 -5.62 5.92 10.84
C LYS A 104 -7.12 5.69 10.81
N PHE A 105 -7.64 5.01 11.83
CA PHE A 105 -9.07 4.74 11.97
C PHE A 105 -9.47 4.87 13.45
N ASN A 106 -10.76 5.10 13.69
CA ASN A 106 -11.34 5.02 15.03
C ASN A 106 -12.71 4.34 14.93
N VAL A 107 -12.98 3.45 15.87
CA VAL A 107 -14.24 2.72 15.94
C VAL A 107 -15.07 3.31 17.08
N SER A 108 -15.93 4.28 16.78
CA SER A 108 -16.88 4.80 17.76
C SER A 108 -18.08 3.86 17.86
N GLY A 109 -18.07 2.99 18.88
CA GLY A 109 -19.27 2.37 19.48
C GLY A 109 -19.92 1.21 18.72
N GLY A 110 -19.43 0.00 18.93
CA GLY A 110 -20.30 -1.18 19.00
C GLY A 110 -20.84 -1.28 20.42
N GLY A 111 -22.15 -1.06 20.60
CA GLY A 111 -22.81 -1.09 21.90
C GLY A 111 -22.44 -2.32 22.71
N LYS A 112 -22.26 -2.12 24.02
CA LYS A 112 -22.26 -3.20 25.01
C LYS A 112 -23.41 -4.16 24.68
N LYS A 113 -23.07 -5.39 24.30
CA LYS A 113 -23.94 -6.53 24.52
C LYS A 113 -23.56 -7.14 25.86
#